data_AF-A0A0Q7FAG7-F1
#
_entry.id   AF-A0A0Q7FAG7-F1
#
_cell.length_a   1.000
_cell.length_b   1.000
_cell.length_c   1.000
_cell.angle_alpha   90.00
_cell.angle_beta   90.00
_cell.angle_gamma   90.00
#
_symmetry.space_group_name_H-M   'P 1'
#
loop_
_entity.id
_entity.type
_entity.pdbx_description
1 polymer ?
#
loop_
_entity_poly.entity_id
_entity_poly.type
_entity_poly.pdbx_seq_one_letter_code
_entity_poly.pdbx_strand_id
1 'polypeptide(L)'
;METALYLAMGWCGTKYPGWWRRFWKNPPPPPDPEPWWYVSIIGLGLVAGVAGGHYFSNAIAENQFFAGQNAIASALFAFGASNFVTGIASSLKR
;
A
#
# COMPACT_ATOMS: atom_id res chain seq x y z
N MET A 1 17.38 2.40 -1.40
CA MET A 1 16.75 1.35 -2.25
C MET A 1 15.49 0.78 -1.59
N GLU A 2 15.41 0.72 -0.25
CA GLU A 2 14.26 0.18 0.50
C GLU A 2 12.97 1.00 0.35
N THR A 3 13.06 2.33 0.21
CA THR A 3 11.92 3.22 -0.07
C THR A 3 11.11 2.82 -1.30
N ALA A 4 11.78 2.48 -2.39
CA ALA A 4 11.14 2.03 -3.63
C ALA A 4 10.40 0.71 -3.42
N LEU A 5 10.97 -0.17 -2.59
CA LEU A 5 10.34 -1.43 -2.21
C LEU A 5 9.10 -1.17 -1.34
N TYR A 6 9.17 -0.27 -0.36
CA TYR A 6 8.00 0.10 0.47
C TYR A 6 6.91 0.81 -0.34
N LEU A 7 7.26 1.63 -1.32
CA LEU A 7 6.30 2.21 -2.27
C LEU A 7 5.62 1.12 -3.10
N ALA A 8 6.38 0.17 -3.66
CA ALA A 8 5.82 -0.93 -4.44
C ALA A 8 4.91 -1.83 -3.59
N MET A 9 5.31 -2.13 -2.35
CA MET A 9 4.52 -2.95 -1.43
C MET A 9 3.30 -2.19 -0.91
N GLY A 10 3.42 -0.91 -0.61
CA GLY A 10 2.31 -0.03 -0.24
C GLY A 10 1.30 0.14 -1.37
N TRP A 11 1.79 0.23 -2.60
CA TRP A 11 0.96 0.23 -3.80
C TRP A 11 0.17 -1.07 -3.93
N CYS A 12 0.86 -2.22 -3.87
CA CYS A 12 0.23 -3.54 -3.92
C CYS A 12 -0.76 -3.77 -2.78
N GLY A 13 -0.49 -3.21 -1.60
CA GLY A 13 -1.36 -3.35 -0.45
C GLY A 13 -2.46 -2.30 -0.37
N THR A 14 -2.58 -1.39 -1.32
CA THR A 14 -3.69 -0.44 -1.33
C THR A 14 -4.98 -1.16 -1.70
N LYS A 15 -5.94 -1.21 -0.76
CA LYS A 15 -7.25 -1.83 -0.93
C LYS A 15 -8.15 -0.95 -1.81
N TYR A 16 -7.81 -0.87 -3.09
CA TYR A 16 -8.63 -0.25 -4.11
C TYR A 16 -9.07 -1.31 -5.15
N PRO A 17 -10.31 -1.82 -5.07
CA PRO A 17 -10.75 -2.96 -5.88
C PRO A 17 -11.06 -2.63 -7.36
N GLY A 18 -10.78 -1.40 -7.81
CA GLY A 18 -11.04 -0.94 -9.18
C GLY A 18 -9.84 -1.00 -10.13
N TRP A 19 -8.63 -0.66 -9.66
CA TRP A 19 -7.43 -0.48 -10.51
C TRP A 19 -7.06 -1.71 -11.34
N TRP A 20 -6.94 -2.89 -10.72
CA TRP A 20 -6.51 -4.10 -11.42
C TRP A 20 -7.58 -4.60 -12.39
N ARG A 21 -8.85 -4.49 -11.98
CA ARG A 21 -10.00 -4.82 -12.84
C ARG A 21 -10.18 -3.84 -13.99
N ARG A 22 -9.81 -2.56 -13.84
CA ARG A 22 -9.84 -1.55 -14.91
C ARG A 22 -8.82 -1.83 -15.99
N PHE A 23 -7.61 -2.26 -15.61
CA PHE A 23 -6.57 -2.62 -16.57
C PHE A 23 -6.88 -3.90 -17.37
N TRP A 24 -7.60 -4.86 -16.77
CA TRP A 24 -7.89 -6.16 -17.38
C TRP A 24 -9.27 -6.25 -18.05
N LYS A 25 -10.17 -5.28 -17.86
CA LYS A 25 -11.49 -5.27 -18.52
C LYS A 25 -11.44 -4.54 -19.86
N ASN A 26 -11.81 -5.26 -20.91
CA ASN A 26 -12.09 -4.71 -22.23
C ASN A 26 -13.57 -4.97 -22.57
N PRO A 27 -14.38 -3.95 -22.90
CA PRO A 27 -14.04 -2.53 -23.00
C PRO A 27 -13.81 -1.86 -21.64
N PRO A 28 -13.04 -0.75 -21.59
CA PRO A 28 -12.79 -0.02 -20.36
C PRO A 28 -14.12 0.47 -19.75
N PRO A 29 -14.37 0.26 -18.45
CA PRO A 29 -15.58 0.74 -17.81
C PRO A 29 -15.63 2.28 -17.86
N PRO A 30 -16.84 2.87 -17.96
CA PRO A 30 -17.01 4.31 -18.01
C PRO A 30 -16.31 5.02 -16.84
N PRO A 31 -15.90 6.29 -17.02
CA PRO A 31 -15.22 7.04 -15.96
C PRO A 31 -16.13 7.14 -14.74
N ASP A 32 -15.71 6.50 -13.64
CA ASP A 32 -16.38 6.63 -12.35
C ASP A 32 -16.62 8.12 -12.03
N PRO A 33 -17.81 8.46 -11.49
CA PRO A 33 -18.19 9.85 -11.21
C PRO A 33 -17.30 10.55 -10.17
N GLU A 34 -16.47 9.82 -9.41
CA GLU A 34 -15.61 10.35 -8.34
C GLU A 34 -14.16 9.87 -8.46
N PRO A 35 -13.40 10.35 -9.47
CA PRO A 35 -12.01 9.93 -9.68
C PRO A 35 -11.10 10.32 -8.49
N TRP A 36 -11.40 11.44 -7.83
CA TRP A 36 -10.58 12.00 -6.76
C TRP A 36 -10.51 11.13 -5.51
N TRP A 37 -11.58 10.41 -5.17
CA TRP A 37 -11.58 9.49 -4.02
C TRP A 37 -10.63 8.31 -4.21
N TYR A 38 -10.47 7.86 -5.45
CA TYR A 38 -9.56 6.76 -5.77
C TYR A 38 -8.10 7.23 -5.79
N VAL A 39 -7.86 8.42 -6.31
CA VAL A 39 -6.54 9.06 -6.25
C VAL A 39 -6.11 9.29 -4.80
N SER A 40 -7.03 9.73 -3.93
CA SER A 40 -6.72 9.94 -2.51
C SER A 40 -6.46 8.62 -1.77
N ILE A 41 -7.23 7.55 -2.02
CA ILE A 41 -6.96 6.22 -1.45
C ILE A 41 -5.59 5.70 -1.89
N ILE A 42 -5.24 5.83 -3.17
CA ILE A 42 -3.95 5.41 -3.70
C ILE A 42 -2.80 6.18 -3.05
N GLY A 43 -2.91 7.51 -2.97
CA GLY A 43 -1.92 8.35 -2.29
C GLY A 43 -1.77 7.97 -0.81
N LEU A 44 -2.89 7.74 -0.14
CA LEU A 44 -2.93 7.35 1.27
C LEU A 44 -2.30 5.96 1.50
N GLY A 45 -2.51 5.01 0.60
CA GLY A 45 -1.88 3.70 0.64
C GLY A 45 -0.38 3.73 0.38
N LEU A 46 0.09 4.55 -0.57
CA LEU A 46 1.52 4.78 -0.81
C LEU A 46 2.22 5.40 0.40
N VAL A 47 1.63 6.45 0.98
CA VAL A 47 2.18 7.12 2.16
C VAL A 47 2.19 6.18 3.36
N ALA A 48 1.09 5.43 3.58
CA ALA A 48 1.01 4.45 4.67
C ALA A 48 2.03 3.32 4.50
N GLY A 49 2.25 2.84 3.28
CA GLY A 49 3.25 1.81 3.00
C GLY A 49 4.68 2.28 3.25
N VAL A 50 5.04 3.49 2.79
CA VAL A 50 6.38 4.06 3.04
C VAL A 50 6.59 4.34 4.52
N ALA A 51 5.63 4.99 5.18
CA ALA A 51 5.72 5.32 6.59
C ALA A 51 5.80 4.04 7.45
N GLY A 52 4.94 3.05 7.17
CA GLY A 52 4.94 1.77 7.87
C GLY A 52 6.23 0.97 7.64
N GLY A 53 6.69 0.88 6.39
CA GLY A 53 7.93 0.18 6.03
C GLY A 53 9.16 0.77 6.71
N HIS A 54 9.29 2.11 6.71
CA HIS A 54 10.39 2.78 7.41
C HIS A 54 10.33 2.61 8.92
N TYR A 55 9.14 2.80 9.51
CA TYR A 55 8.96 2.68 10.95
C TYR A 55 9.36 1.27 11.43
N PHE A 56 8.87 0.24 10.72
CA PHE A 56 9.18 -1.13 11.07
C PHE A 56 10.64 -1.49 10.79
N SER A 57 11.22 -1.04 9.67
CA SER A 57 12.64 -1.26 9.35
C SER A 57 13.56 -0.70 10.42
N ASN A 58 13.30 0.53 10.91
CA ASN A 58 14.05 1.10 12.03
C ASN A 58 13.84 0.32 13.33
N ALA A 59 12.62 -0.14 13.61
CA ALA A 59 12.33 -0.89 14.83
C ALA A 59 13.01 -2.27 14.87
N ILE A 60 13.31 -2.87 13.70
CA ILE A 60 13.97 -4.18 13.60
C ILE A 60 15.44 -4.12 13.20
N ALA A 61 16.01 -2.92 13.03
CA ALA A 61 17.37 -2.74 12.53
C ALA A 61 18.42 -3.52 13.34
N GLU A 62 18.28 -3.58 14.66
CA GLU A 62 19.19 -4.29 15.56
C GLU A 62 18.67 -5.65 16.05
N ASN A 63 17.52 -6.10 15.54
CA ASN A 63 16.95 -7.38 15.94
C ASN A 63 17.63 -8.54 15.22
N GLN A 64 18.39 -9.35 15.97
CA GLN A 64 19.08 -10.56 15.48
C GLN A 64 18.13 -11.55 14.78
N PHE A 65 16.86 -11.58 15.18
CA PHE A 65 15.83 -12.45 14.60
C PHE A 65 15.52 -12.15 13.13
N PHE A 66 15.74 -10.90 12.70
CA PHE A 66 15.47 -10.44 11.34
C PHE A 66 16.76 -10.17 10.54
N ALA A 67 17.92 -10.56 11.08
CA ALA A 67 19.20 -10.44 10.39
C ALA A 67 19.16 -11.15 9.03
N GLY A 68 19.38 -10.40 7.94
CA GLY A 68 19.29 -10.91 6.57
C GLY A 68 17.88 -10.94 5.96
N GLN A 69 16.82 -10.69 6.75
CA GLN A 69 15.42 -10.65 6.27
C GLN A 69 14.70 -9.31 6.56
N ASN A 70 15.39 -8.32 7.14
CA ASN A 70 14.84 -7.00 7.46
C ASN A 70 14.05 -6.37 6.30
N ALA A 71 14.59 -6.43 5.08
CA ALA A 71 13.94 -5.86 3.90
C ALA A 71 12.58 -6.53 3.61
N ILE A 72 12.48 -7.86 3.73
CA ILE A 72 11.24 -8.61 3.48
C ILE A 72 10.23 -8.40 4.61
N ALA A 73 10.68 -8.37 5.86
CA ALA A 73 9.81 -8.15 7.00
C ALA A 73 9.18 -6.74 6.98
N SER A 74 10.00 -5.71 6.69
CA SER A 74 9.54 -4.34 6.51
C SER A 74 8.67 -4.14 5.25
N ALA A 75 8.93 -4.90 4.19
CA ALA A 75 8.07 -4.96 2.99
C ALA A 75 6.65 -5.46 3.30
N LEU A 76 6.55 -6.57 4.04
CA LEU A 76 5.28 -7.15 4.43
C LEU A 76 4.51 -6.23 5.38
N PHE A 77 5.23 -5.55 6.28
CA PHE A 77 4.63 -4.55 7.14
C PHE A 77 4.12 -3.35 6.34
N ALA A 78 4.87 -2.85 5.35
CA ALA A 78 4.43 -1.79 4.44
C ALA A 78 3.13 -2.18 3.70
N PHE A 79 3.05 -3.40 3.18
CA PHE A 79 1.85 -3.93 2.52
C PHE A 79 0.66 -4.07 3.46
N GLY A 80 0.89 -4.53 4.70
CA GLY A 80 -0.15 -4.66 5.72
C GLY A 80 -0.67 -3.28 6.17
N ALA A 81 0.24 -2.35 6.43
CA ALA A 81 -0.09 -0.97 6.81
C ALA A 81 -0.93 -0.28 5.74
N SER A 82 -0.53 -0.36 4.47
CA SER A 82 -1.32 0.19 3.37
C SER A 82 -2.70 -0.46 3.28
N ASN A 83 -2.82 -1.79 3.45
CA ASN A 83 -4.11 -2.50 3.39
C ASN A 83 -5.06 -2.06 4.49
N PHE A 84 -4.53 -1.93 5.70
CA PHE A 84 -5.32 -1.55 6.87
C PHE A 84 -5.84 -0.12 6.73
N VAL A 85 -4.95 0.83 6.45
CA VAL A 85 -5.29 2.26 6.36
C VAL A 85 -6.24 2.53 5.19
N THR A 86 -5.95 1.96 4.01
CA THR A 86 -6.83 2.12 2.84
C THR A 86 -8.14 1.34 2.97
N GLY A 87 -8.16 0.24 3.73
CA GLY A 87 -9.37 -0.49 4.07
C GLY A 87 -10.31 0.32 4.96
N ILE A 88 -9.78 1.00 5.98
CA ILE A 88 -10.54 1.94 6.80
C ILE A 88 -11.06 3.09 5.94
N ALA A 89 -10.17 3.74 5.18
CA ALA A 89 -10.56 4.86 4.31
C ALA A 89 -11.67 4.45 3.34
N SER A 90 -11.56 3.29 2.71
CA SER A 90 -12.59 2.78 1.80
C SER A 90 -13.92 2.47 2.50
N SER A 91 -13.90 2.07 3.77
CA SER A 91 -15.11 1.81 4.55
C SER A 91 -15.86 3.09 4.96
N LEU A 92 -15.17 4.23 4.99
CA LEU A 92 -15.75 5.54 5.31
C LEU A 92 -16.47 6.18 4.12
N LYS A 93 -16.30 5.66 2.90
CA LYS A 93 -17.01 6.13 1.69
C LYS A 93 -18.49 5.67 1.63
N ARG A 94 -19.07 5.28 2.77
CA ARG A 94 -20.38 4.63 2.85
C ARG A 94 -21.50 5.63 3.04
#